data_AF-A0A941XUD5-F1
#
_entry.id   AF-A0A941XUD5-F1
#
_cell.length_a   1.000
_cell.length_b   1.000
_cell.length_c   1.000
_cell.angle_alpha   90.00
_cell.angle_beta   90.00
_cell.angle_gamma   90.00
#
_symmetry.space_group_name_H-M   'P 1'
#
loop_
_entity.id
_entity.type
_entity.pdbx_description
1 polymer ?
#
loop_
_entity_poly.entity_id
_entity_poly.type
_entity_poly.pdbx_seq_one_letter_code
_entity_poly.pdbx_strand_id
1 'polypeptide(L)'
;MPREQRYRLELREAERQRDALAQRVDLLTRREVERIAGEHLAQGADLLGISGNSLDAYINEETGEVDADRVREDARILLADRPGLRKNAAAFDPSQGLGGRPPQKTGPQSLGQVILMS
;
A
#
# COMPACT_ATOMS: atom_id res chain seq x y z
N MET A 1 -45.27 -3.00 16.08
CA MET A 1 -44.72 -1.95 15.19
C MET A 1 -45.60 -1.84 13.95
N PRO A 2 -46.19 -0.68 13.65
CA PRO A 2 -46.82 -0.40 12.35
C PRO A 2 -45.85 -0.65 11.19
N ARG A 3 -46.37 -1.11 10.05
CA ARG A 3 -45.58 -1.48 8.86
C ARG A 3 -44.66 -0.36 8.37
N GLU A 4 -45.14 0.88 8.39
CA GLU A 4 -44.37 2.05 7.98
C GLU A 4 -43.16 2.31 8.89
N GLN A 5 -43.30 2.09 10.20
CA GLN A 5 -42.18 2.25 11.14
C GLN A 5 -41.09 1.21 10.87
N ARG A 6 -41.47 -0.03 10.55
CA ARG A 6 -40.52 -1.08 10.15
C ARG A 6 -39.76 -0.70 8.88
N TYR A 7 -40.45 -0.25 7.84
CA TYR A 7 -39.79 0.14 6.59
C TYR A 7 -38.85 1.32 6.75
N ARG A 8 -39.19 2.30 7.59
CA ARG A 8 -38.26 3.41 7.90
C ARG A 8 -36.99 2.92 8.61
N LEU A 9 -37.09 1.92 9.48
CA LEU A 9 -35.93 1.33 10.14
C LEU A 9 -35.08 0.52 9.17
N GLU A 10 -35.71 -0.32 8.34
CA GLU A 10 -35.05 -1.13 7.31
C GLU A 10 -34.33 -0.22 6.29
N LEU A 11 -34.97 0.87 5.84
CA LEU A 11 -34.36 1.84 4.93
C LEU A 11 -33.12 2.50 5.55
N ARG A 12 -33.21 2.98 6.79
CA ARG A 12 -32.06 3.62 7.46
C ARG A 12 -30.91 2.65 7.68
N GLU A 13 -31.20 1.38 7.95
CA GLU A 13 -30.16 0.35 8.05
C GLU A 13 -29.50 0.11 6.68
N ALA A 14 -30.29 0.01 5.60
CA ALA A 14 -29.75 -0.13 4.25
C ALA A 14 -28.88 1.06 3.83
N GLU A 15 -29.31 2.29 4.14
CA GLU A 15 -28.53 3.51 3.89
C GLU A 15 -27.20 3.49 4.65
N ARG A 16 -27.21 3.13 5.94
CA ARG A 16 -25.99 2.97 6.73
C ARG A 16 -25.03 1.94 6.15
N GLN A 17 -25.55 0.79 5.73
CA GLN A 17 -24.75 -0.28 5.14
C GLN A 17 -24.15 0.16 3.80
N ARG A 18 -24.93 0.82 2.94
CA ARG A 18 -24.45 1.38 1.67
C ARG A 18 -23.33 2.38 1.92
N ASP A 19 -23.50 3.32 2.85
CA ASP A 19 -22.50 4.35 3.12
C ASP A 19 -21.22 3.75 3.69
N ALA A 20 -21.33 2.74 4.55
CA ALA A 20 -20.18 2.00 5.06
C ALA A 20 -19.43 1.22 3.95
N LEU A 21 -20.16 0.64 3.00
CA LEU A 21 -19.56 -0.03 1.84
C LEU A 21 -18.90 0.97 0.89
N ALA A 22 -19.54 2.11 0.62
CA ALA A 22 -18.99 3.16 -0.23
C ALA A 22 -17.65 3.69 0.33
N GLN A 23 -17.57 3.91 1.64
CA GLN A 23 -16.31 4.29 2.31
C GLN A 23 -15.22 3.22 2.17
N ARG A 24 -15.57 1.93 2.27
CA ARG A 24 -14.60 0.85 2.08
C ARG A 24 -14.10 0.77 0.65
N VAL A 25 -15.00 0.93 -0.33
CA VAL A 25 -14.64 0.96 -1.74
C VAL A 25 -13.70 2.11 -2.03
N ASP A 26 -13.99 3.33 -1.57
CA ASP A 26 -13.11 4.50 -1.74
C ASP A 26 -11.68 4.24 -1.23
N LEU A 27 -11.57 3.65 -0.04
CA LEU A 27 -10.26 3.29 0.54
C LEU A 27 -9.53 2.22 -0.28
N LEU A 28 -10.23 1.22 -0.81
CA LEU A 28 -9.63 0.15 -1.62
C LEU A 28 -9.20 0.70 -2.99
N THR A 29 -10.05 1.51 -3.63
CA THR A 29 -9.76 2.16 -4.91
C THR A 29 -8.54 3.08 -4.78
N ARG A 30 -8.48 3.90 -3.73
CA ARG A 30 -7.31 4.73 -3.45
C ARG A 30 -6.04 3.89 -3.30
N ARG A 31 -6.09 2.84 -2.48
CA ARG A 31 -4.94 1.95 -2.28
C ARG A 31 -4.47 1.29 -3.58
N GLU A 32 -5.39 0.93 -4.46
CA GLU A 32 -5.06 0.32 -5.74
C GLU A 32 -4.39 1.31 -6.69
N VAL A 33 -4.91 2.55 -6.78
CA VAL A 33 -4.25 3.63 -7.52
C VAL A 33 -2.84 3.87 -6.99
N GLU A 34 -2.68 3.98 -5.67
CA GLU A 34 -1.38 4.16 -5.03
C GLU A 34 -0.42 2.99 -5.31
N ARG A 35 -0.93 1.75 -5.30
CA ARG A 35 -0.15 0.55 -5.61
C ARG A 35 0.40 0.59 -7.03
N ILE A 36 -0.44 0.92 -8.02
CA ILE A 36 -0.05 1.00 -9.43
C ILE A 36 0.91 2.16 -9.66
N ALA A 37 0.61 3.35 -9.12
CA ALA A 37 1.50 4.51 -9.22
C ALA A 37 2.88 4.22 -8.60
N GLY A 38 2.90 3.47 -7.50
CA GLY A 38 4.09 2.97 -6.83
C GLY A 38 4.92 1.99 -7.68
N GLU A 39 4.52 1.60 -8.88
CA GLU A 39 5.39 0.91 -9.84
C GLU A 39 6.49 1.86 -10.36
N HIS A 40 6.17 3.15 -10.51
CA HIS A 40 7.07 4.19 -11.04
C HIS A 40 7.59 5.15 -9.97
N LEU A 41 6.72 5.58 -9.06
CA LEU A 41 7.04 6.56 -8.02
C LEU A 41 7.63 5.88 -6.78
N ALA A 42 8.43 6.62 -6.01
CA ALA A 42 8.89 6.17 -4.69
C ALA A 42 7.74 6.06 -3.69
N GLN A 43 6.80 7.01 -3.73
CA GLN A 43 5.58 7.01 -2.94
C GLN A 43 4.39 7.10 -3.91
N GLY A 44 3.57 6.04 -3.99
CA GLY A 44 2.43 6.01 -4.91
C GLY A 44 1.38 7.10 -4.62
N ALA A 45 1.25 7.49 -3.35
CA ALA A 45 0.37 8.58 -2.91
C ALA A 45 0.72 9.95 -3.52
N ASP A 46 1.96 10.14 -3.99
CA ASP A 46 2.38 11.38 -4.63
C ASP A 46 1.59 11.67 -5.91
N LEU A 47 1.09 10.63 -6.60
CA LEU A 47 0.26 10.82 -7.79
C LEU A 47 -0.98 11.67 -7.46
N LEU A 48 -1.72 11.31 -6.42
CA LEU A 48 -2.93 12.05 -6.01
C LEU A 48 -2.58 13.35 -5.27
N GLY A 49 -1.44 13.39 -4.57
CA GLY A 49 -1.00 14.56 -3.82
C GLY A 49 -0.46 15.71 -4.68
N ILE A 50 0.08 15.41 -5.87
CA ILE A 50 0.85 16.37 -6.67
C ILE A 50 0.25 16.62 -8.05
N SER A 51 -0.41 15.64 -8.68
CA SER A 51 -0.95 15.80 -10.04
C SER A 51 -2.06 16.85 -10.14
N GLY A 52 -2.77 17.11 -9.03
CA GLY A 52 -3.98 17.92 -9.01
C GLY A 52 -5.25 17.17 -9.43
N ASN A 53 -5.13 15.90 -9.84
CA ASN A 53 -6.27 15.05 -10.19
C ASN A 53 -6.94 14.46 -8.95
N SER A 54 -8.27 14.34 -8.97
CA SER A 54 -9.03 13.58 -7.97
C SER A 54 -8.96 12.08 -8.24
N LEU A 55 -9.41 11.27 -7.27
CA LEU A 55 -9.46 9.81 -7.42
C LEU A 55 -10.35 9.37 -8.60
N ASP A 56 -11.47 10.08 -8.82
CA ASP A 56 -12.43 9.79 -9.89
C ASP A 56 -11.81 9.85 -11.29
N ALA A 57 -10.76 10.66 -11.48
CA ALA A 57 -10.04 10.73 -12.74
C ALA A 57 -9.38 9.40 -13.13
N TYR A 58 -9.19 8.48 -12.18
CA TYR A 58 -8.56 7.18 -12.37
C TYR A 58 -9.56 6.03 -12.34
N ILE A 59 -10.86 6.31 -12.37
CA ILE A 59 -11.91 5.29 -12.39
C ILE A 59 -12.51 5.25 -13.80
N ASN A 60 -12.65 4.05 -14.35
CA ASN A 60 -13.38 3.84 -15.58
C ASN A 60 -14.89 4.02 -15.30
N GLU A 61 -15.54 4.96 -15.98
CA GLU A 61 -16.95 5.30 -15.75
C GLU A 61 -17.91 4.15 -16.09
N GLU A 62 -17.54 3.26 -17.01
CA GLU A 62 -18.38 2.13 -17.44
C GLU A 62 -18.27 0.94 -16.49
N THR A 63 -17.06 0.61 -16.05
CA THR A 63 -16.81 -0.57 -15.20
C THR A 63 -16.82 -0.25 -13.71
N GLY A 64 -16.57 1.01 -13.34
CA GLY A 64 -16.36 1.44 -11.96
C GLY A 64 -15.03 0.96 -11.35
N GLU A 65 -14.15 0.39 -12.16
CA GLU A 65 -12.83 -0.11 -11.73
C GLU A 65 -11.73 0.92 -11.99
N VAL A 66 -10.55 0.71 -11.37
CA VAL A 66 -9.38 1.57 -11.58
C VAL A 66 -8.85 1.40 -13.01
N ASP A 67 -8.70 2.51 -13.74
CA ASP A 67 -8.02 2.57 -15.02
C ASP A 67 -6.49 2.54 -14.81
N ALA A 68 -5.94 1.33 -14.82
CA ALA A 68 -4.52 1.09 -14.57
C ALA A 68 -3.61 1.75 -15.62
N ASP A 69 -4.05 1.85 -16.87
CA ASP A 69 -3.23 2.43 -17.93
C ASP A 69 -3.10 3.94 -17.74
N ARG A 70 -4.21 4.61 -17.39
CA ARG A 70 -4.21 6.03 -17.04
C ARG A 70 -3.36 6.34 -15.81
N VAL A 71 -3.45 5.52 -14.75
CA VAL A 71 -2.62 5.68 -13.54
C VAL A 71 -1.13 5.59 -13.89
N ARG A 72 -0.73 4.60 -14.72
CA ARG A 72 0.68 4.46 -15.13
C ARG A 72 1.15 5.60 -16.01
N GLU A 73 0.30 6.08 -16.92
CA GLU A 73 0.65 7.20 -17.80
C GLU A 73 0.89 8.49 -17.01
N ASP A 74 -0.06 8.89 -16.16
CA ASP A 74 0.10 10.09 -15.34
C ASP A 74 1.28 9.97 -14.37
N ALA A 75 1.53 8.77 -13.82
CA ALA A 75 2.69 8.54 -12.98
C ALA A 75 4.02 8.73 -13.74
N ARG A 76 4.08 8.35 -15.02
CA ARG A 76 5.26 8.58 -15.88
C ARG A 76 5.41 10.05 -16.24
N ILE A 77 4.32 10.75 -16.56
CA ILE A 77 4.32 12.19 -16.83
C ILE A 77 4.84 12.94 -15.60
N LEU A 78 4.26 12.65 -14.42
CA LEU A 78 4.69 13.25 -13.16
C LEU A 78 6.16 12.97 -12.86
N LEU A 79 6.64 11.75 -13.14
CA LEU A 79 8.03 11.39 -12.95
C LEU A 79 8.98 12.12 -13.92
N ALA A 80 8.54 12.36 -15.16
CA ALA A 80 9.29 13.13 -16.14
C ALA A 80 9.42 14.61 -15.71
N ASP A 81 8.32 15.19 -15.22
CA ASP A 81 8.30 16.56 -14.70
C ASP A 81 9.08 16.70 -13.39
N ARG A 82 9.08 15.65 -12.57
CA ARG A 82 9.72 15.61 -11.25
C ARG A 82 10.57 14.35 -11.07
N PRO A 83 11.79 14.33 -11.65
CA PRO A 83 12.67 13.16 -11.57
C PRO A 83 13.05 12.72 -10.15
N GLY A 84 12.98 13.65 -9.18
CA GLY A 84 13.25 13.37 -7.76
C GLY A 84 12.22 12.46 -7.08
N LEU A 85 11.06 12.21 -7.71
CA LEU A 85 10.04 11.29 -7.19
C LEU A 85 10.31 9.82 -7.56
N ARG A 86 11.39 9.54 -8.30
CA ARG A 86 11.78 8.17 -8.66
C ARG A 86 12.06 7.33 -7.42
N LYS A 87 11.87 6.00 -7.53
CA LYS A 87 12.39 5.05 -6.55
C LYS A 87 13.89 5.24 -6.35
N ASN A 88 14.30 5.27 -5.08
CA ASN A 88 15.71 5.30 -4.69
C ASN A 88 16.39 4.02 -5.17
N ALA A 89 17.46 4.17 -5.94
CA ALA A 89 18.39 3.08 -6.18
C ALA A 89 19.30 2.91 -4.96
N ALA A 90 19.80 1.69 -4.73
CA ALA A 90 20.81 1.48 -3.71
C ALA A 90 22.03 2.37 -4.01
N ALA A 91 22.50 3.11 -2.99
CA ALA A 91 23.67 3.98 -3.12
C ALA A 91 25.00 3.20 -3.20
N PHE A 92 24.95 1.88 -2.99
CA PHE A 92 26.09 0.98 -3.04
C PHE A 92 25.95 -0.01 -4.20
N ASP A 93 27.08 -0.46 -4.73
CA ASP A 93 27.14 -1.56 -5.69
C ASP A 93 26.90 -2.89 -4.95
N PRO A 94 25.82 -3.62 -5.26
CA PRO A 94 25.52 -4.90 -4.60
C PRO A 94 26.62 -5.95 -4.77
N SER A 95 27.44 -5.85 -5.81
CA SER A 95 28.55 -6.77 -6.10
C SER A 95 29.79 -6.51 -5.22
N GLN A 96 29.89 -5.34 -4.58
CA GLN A 96 31.00 -4.99 -3.69
C GLN A 96 30.81 -5.52 -2.25
N GLY A 97 29.69 -6.20 -1.97
CA GLY A 97 29.36 -6.76 -0.66
C GLY A 97 28.80 -5.73 0.32
N LEU A 98 28.03 -6.21 1.30
CA LEU A 98 27.28 -5.36 2.26
C LEU A 98 28.13 -4.78 3.41
N GLY A 99 29.46 -4.93 3.37
CA GLY A 99 30.37 -4.33 4.35
C GLY A 99 30.06 -4.69 5.81
N GLY A 100 29.73 -5.95 6.11
CA GLY A 100 29.45 -6.42 7.47
C GLY A 100 30.58 -7.26 8.06
N ARG A 101 30.87 -7.10 9.36
CA ARG A 101 31.75 -8.02 10.11
C ARG A 101 31.08 -9.40 10.12
N PRO A 102 31.77 -10.50 9.72
CA PRO A 102 31.14 -11.81 9.70
C PRO A 102 30.65 -12.19 11.11
N PRO A 103 29.50 -12.87 11.24
CA PRO A 103 28.98 -13.27 12.54
C PRO A 103 30.04 -14.09 13.27
N GLN A 104 30.38 -13.67 14.50
CA GLN A 104 31.30 -14.40 15.34
C GLN A 104 30.66 -15.77 15.62
N LYS A 105 31.28 -16.85 15.12
CA LYS A 105 30.84 -18.22 15.44
C LYS A 105 31.00 -18.42 16.95
N THR A 106 29.92 -18.28 17.71
CA THR A 106 29.85 -18.79 19.08
C THR A 106 29.93 -20.31 19.01
N GLY A 107 31.13 -20.85 19.27
CA GLY A 107 31.32 -22.29 19.45
C GLY A 107 30.53 -22.79 20.67
N PRO A 108 30.19 -24.09 20.72
CA PRO A 108 29.39 -24.64 21.80
C PRO A 108 30.15 -24.52 23.13
N GLN A 109 29.54 -23.88 24.12
CA GLN A 109 30.03 -23.91 25.50
C GLN A 109 29.93 -25.36 26.00
N SER A 110 31.05 -25.98 26.34
CA SER A 110 31.04 -27.32 26.95
C SER A 110 30.36 -27.24 28.31
N LEU A 111 29.23 -27.93 28.46
CA LEU A 111 28.65 -28.23 29.77
C LEU A 111 29.50 -29.33 30.43
N GLY A 112 30.56 -28.92 31.10
CA GLY A 112 31.38 -29.76 31.97
C GLY A 112 30.59 -30.12 33.23
N GLN A 113 29.85 -31.22 33.12
CA GLN A 113 29.44 -32.18 34.13
C GLN A 113 29.91 -31.89 35.58
N VAL A 114 28.98 -31.40 36.39
CA VAL A 114 28.99 -31.58 37.85
C VAL A 114 28.43 -32.97 38.16
N ILE A 115 28.93 -33.65 39.20
CA ILE A 115 28.61 -34.98 39.79
C ILE A 115 29.87 -35.86 39.72
N LEU A 116 30.58 -36.18 40.82
CA LEU A 116 30.07 -36.97 41.95
C LEU A 116 30.94 -36.77 43.22
N MET A 117 30.29 -36.59 44.38
CA MET A 117 30.88 -36.80 45.71
C MET A 117 31.09 -38.29 45.96
N SER A 118 32.26 -38.68 46.44
CA SER A 118 32.47 -39.70 47.48
C SER A 118 33.83 -39.45 48.12
#